data_AF-A0AAJ0RPH4-F1
#
_entry.id   AF-A0AAJ0RPH4-F1
#
_cell.length_a   1.000
_cell.length_b   1.000
_cell.length_c   1.000
_cell.angle_alpha   90.00
_cell.angle_beta   90.00
_cell.angle_gamma   90.00
#
_symmetry.space_group_name_H-M   'P 1'
#
loop_
_entity.id
_entity.type
_entity.pdbx_description
1 polymer ?
#
loop_
_entity_poly.entity_id
_entity_poly.type
_entity_poly.pdbx_seq_one_letter_code
_entity_poly.pdbx_strand_id
1 'polypeptide(L)'
;MGAGSLKDAAPSIRISRPHWQALLDELTAARRQRHLVTYRALVERLQLPTPAMQTLTAALEYLATLDARAGRPLRSALVISQGASRLPRTGFFECAARLGRFAGPTDGAAAASWHAGEVARVFEFDYPEAP
;
A
#
# COMPACT_ATOMS: atom_id res chain seq x y z
N MET A 1 -8.48 33.39 -19.40
CA MET A 1 -7.18 32.76 -19.10
C MET A 1 -7.12 32.62 -17.59
N GLY A 2 -7.49 31.53 -16.94
CA GLY A 2 -7.18 30.13 -17.22
C GLY A 2 -6.18 29.64 -16.16
N ALA A 3 -6.55 29.67 -14.87
CA ALA A 3 -5.80 29.01 -13.81
C ALA A 3 -6.67 27.86 -13.29
N GLY A 4 -6.45 26.68 -13.88
CA GLY A 4 -7.13 25.45 -13.51
C GLY A 4 -6.84 25.13 -12.04
N SER A 5 -7.90 25.10 -11.24
CA SER A 5 -7.87 24.54 -9.90
C SER A 5 -7.40 23.09 -10.01
N LEU A 6 -6.22 22.79 -9.44
CA LEU A 6 -5.74 21.43 -9.24
C LEU A 6 -6.72 20.75 -8.29
N LYS A 7 -7.72 20.08 -8.87
CA LYS A 7 -8.53 19.11 -8.16
C LYS A 7 -7.62 17.92 -7.88
N ASP A 8 -6.98 17.92 -6.72
CA ASP A 8 -6.55 16.71 -6.04
C ASP A 8 -7.80 15.87 -5.74
N ALA A 9 -8.35 15.24 -6.79
CA ALA A 9 -9.33 14.19 -6.65
C ALA A 9 -8.56 12.98 -6.13
N ALA A 10 -8.46 12.87 -4.80
CA ALA A 10 -8.14 11.59 -4.18
C ALA A 10 -9.06 10.54 -4.83
N PRO A 11 -8.53 9.39 -5.29
CA PRO A 11 -9.36 8.38 -5.92
C PRO A 11 -10.51 8.02 -4.98
N SER A 12 -11.75 8.18 -5.43
CA SER A 12 -12.94 7.82 -4.66
C SER A 12 -12.95 6.30 -4.46
N ILE A 13 -12.36 5.82 -3.36
CA ILE A 13 -12.32 4.38 -3.07
C ILE A 13 -13.73 3.93 -2.68
N ARG A 14 -14.20 2.87 -3.35
CA ARG A 14 -15.42 2.15 -2.97
C ARG A 14 -15.04 0.97 -2.07
N ILE A 15 -14.63 1.26 -0.84
CA ILE A 15 -14.44 0.25 0.22
C ILE A 15 -15.33 0.61 1.40
N SER A 16 -16.00 -0.37 2.00
CA SER A 16 -16.82 -0.12 3.18
C SER A 16 -15.92 0.19 4.40
N ARG A 17 -16.44 0.94 5.37
CA ARG A 17 -15.70 1.23 6.62
C ARG A 17 -15.24 -0.04 7.35
N PRO A 18 -16.05 -1.11 7.47
CA PRO A 18 -15.59 -2.37 8.06
C PRO A 18 -14.42 -3.02 7.31
N HIS A 19 -14.47 -3.08 5.97
CA HIS A 19 -13.38 -3.66 5.19
C HIS A 19 -12.10 -2.80 5.25
N TRP A 20 -12.25 -1.47 5.33
CA TRP A 20 -11.12 -0.58 5.55
C TRP A 20 -10.45 -0.83 6.90
N GLN A 21 -11.23 -0.94 7.97
CA GLN A 21 -10.69 -1.25 9.30
C GLN A 21 -9.99 -2.61 9.31
N ALA A 22 -10.63 -3.65 8.76
CA ALA A 22 -10.05 -4.98 8.69
C ALA A 22 -8.72 -5.00 7.89
N LEU A 23 -8.61 -4.22 6.81
CA LEU A 23 -7.34 -4.06 6.09
C LEU A 23 -6.25 -3.45 6.98
N LEU A 24 -6.57 -2.40 7.75
CA LEU A 24 -5.62 -1.79 8.67
C LEU A 24 -5.20 -2.75 9.80
N ASP A 25 -6.14 -3.53 10.31
CA ASP A 25 -5.89 -4.51 11.37
C ASP A 25 -4.96 -5.62 10.88
N GLU A 26 -5.21 -6.17 9.68
CA GLU A 26 -4.34 -7.18 9.04
C GLU A 26 -2.91 -6.65 8.82
N LEU A 27 -2.76 -5.41 8.35
CA LEU A 27 -1.43 -4.81 8.15
C LEU A 27 -0.74 -4.48 9.48
N THR A 28 -1.49 -4.11 10.51
CA THR A 28 -0.96 -3.88 11.86
C THR A 28 -0.47 -5.18 12.48
N ALA A 29 -1.24 -6.26 12.34
CA ALA A 29 -0.83 -7.60 12.77
C ALA A 29 0.43 -8.06 12.02
N ALA A 30 0.46 -7.91 10.70
CA ALA A 30 1.61 -8.26 9.87
C ALA A 30 2.88 -7.48 10.25
N ARG A 31 2.74 -6.17 10.53
CA ARG A 31 3.83 -5.33 11.03
C ARG A 31 4.38 -5.85 12.36
N ARG A 32 3.50 -6.07 13.35
CA ARG A 32 3.88 -6.52 14.70
C ARG A 32 4.57 -7.88 14.68
N GLN A 33 4.15 -8.76 13.79
CA GLN A 33 4.74 -10.08 13.59
C GLN A 33 5.92 -10.10 12.61
N ARG A 34 6.27 -8.94 12.04
CA ARG A 34 7.37 -8.75 11.07
C ARG A 34 7.28 -9.69 9.86
N HIS A 35 6.07 -9.91 9.33
CA HIS A 35 5.87 -10.75 8.15
C HIS A 35 5.22 -9.98 7.00
N LEU A 36 5.43 -10.49 5.78
CA LEU A 36 4.74 -10.01 4.57
C LEU A 36 3.42 -10.77 4.39
N VAL A 37 2.43 -10.13 3.80
CA VAL A 37 1.14 -10.73 3.43
C VAL A 37 0.98 -10.71 1.92
N THR A 38 0.19 -11.63 1.38
CA THR A 38 -0.05 -11.63 -0.06
C THR A 38 -1.38 -11.02 -0.43
N TYR A 39 -1.48 -10.45 -1.63
CA TYR A 39 -2.74 -9.93 -2.15
C TYR A 39 -3.87 -10.97 -2.06
N ARG A 40 -3.56 -12.23 -2.40
CA ARG A 40 -4.50 -13.34 -2.30
C ARG A 40 -4.99 -13.55 -0.86
N ALA A 41 -4.07 -13.64 0.10
CA ALA A 41 -4.43 -13.83 1.50
C ALA A 41 -5.30 -12.68 2.03
N LEU A 42 -4.99 -11.43 1.65
CA LEU A 42 -5.83 -10.28 2.03
C LEU A 42 -7.22 -10.36 1.40
N VAL A 43 -7.36 -10.69 0.11
CA VAL A 43 -8.68 -10.86 -0.51
C VAL A 43 -9.50 -11.93 0.20
N GLU A 44 -8.89 -13.07 0.52
CA GLU A 44 -9.54 -14.19 1.21
C GLU A 44 -9.99 -13.81 2.63
N ARG A 45 -9.11 -13.17 3.41
CA ARG A 45 -9.38 -12.77 4.81
C ARG A 45 -10.42 -11.65 4.92
N LEU A 46 -10.32 -10.65 4.03
CA LEU A 46 -11.21 -9.50 4.04
C LEU A 46 -12.58 -9.78 3.41
N GLN A 47 -12.74 -10.92 2.72
CA GLN A 47 -13.97 -11.32 2.02
C GLN A 47 -14.54 -10.20 1.13
N LEU A 48 -13.64 -9.48 0.43
CA LEU A 48 -14.03 -8.33 -0.38
C LEU A 48 -15.01 -8.73 -1.50
N PRO A 49 -16.07 -7.94 -1.75
CA PRO A 49 -16.96 -8.20 -2.88
C PRO A 49 -16.23 -7.99 -4.21
N THR A 50 -16.66 -8.73 -5.24
CA THR A 50 -16.17 -8.55 -6.62
C THR A 50 -16.48 -7.12 -7.11
N PRO A 51 -15.51 -6.40 -7.70
CA PRO A 51 -14.15 -6.82 -8.09
C PRO A 51 -13.11 -6.72 -6.95
N ALA A 52 -12.84 -7.83 -6.25
CA ALA A 52 -12.09 -7.85 -5.00
C ALA A 52 -10.64 -7.33 -5.13
N MET A 53 -9.91 -7.82 -6.14
CA MET A 53 -8.51 -7.39 -6.36
C MET A 53 -8.40 -5.92 -6.74
N GLN A 54 -9.33 -5.38 -7.51
CA GLN A 54 -9.34 -3.97 -7.88
C GLN A 54 -9.64 -3.10 -6.65
N THR A 55 -10.63 -3.51 -5.85
CA THR A 55 -10.96 -2.85 -4.57
C THR A 55 -9.77 -2.86 -3.61
N LEU A 56 -9.10 -4.01 -3.44
CA LEU A 56 -7.90 -4.11 -2.59
C LEU A 56 -6.78 -3.20 -3.09
N THR A 57 -6.50 -3.20 -4.39
CA THR A 57 -5.43 -2.38 -4.98
C THR A 57 -5.70 -0.89 -4.76
N ALA A 58 -6.93 -0.44 -5.03
CA ALA A 58 -7.32 0.96 -4.80
C ALA A 58 -7.21 1.37 -3.33
N ALA A 59 -7.60 0.48 -2.40
CA ALA A 59 -7.46 0.73 -0.97
C ALA A 59 -5.98 0.82 -0.53
N LEU A 60 -5.10 -0.02 -1.07
CA LEU A 60 -3.67 0.02 -0.78
C LEU A 60 -2.97 1.27 -1.34
N GLU A 61 -3.36 1.74 -2.53
CA GLU A 61 -2.87 3.00 -3.10
C GLU A 61 -3.33 4.21 -2.29
N TYR A 62 -4.57 4.19 -1.82
CA TYR A 62 -5.07 5.22 -0.92
C TYR A 62 -4.33 5.22 0.42
N LEU A 63 -4.11 4.04 1.00
CA LEU A 63 -3.31 3.90 2.22
C LEU A 63 -1.89 4.44 2.03
N ALA A 64 -1.25 4.12 0.90
CA ALA A 64 0.06 4.66 0.54
C ALA A 64 0.04 6.20 0.45
N THR A 65 -1.03 6.77 -0.11
CA THR A 65 -1.22 8.22 -0.19
C THR A 65 -1.32 8.85 1.21
N LEU A 66 -2.10 8.26 2.11
CA LEU A 66 -2.21 8.71 3.51
C LEU A 66 -0.87 8.62 4.23
N ASP A 67 -0.15 7.52 4.04
CA ASP A 67 1.16 7.31 4.65
C ASP A 67 2.18 8.31 4.10
N ALA A 68 2.20 8.53 2.79
CA ALA A 68 3.07 9.51 2.15
C ALA A 68 2.79 10.94 2.63
N ARG A 69 1.52 11.34 2.75
CA ARG A 69 1.13 12.67 3.25
C ARG A 69 1.52 12.88 4.71
N ALA A 70 1.45 11.82 5.52
CA ALA A 70 1.83 11.85 6.93
C ALA A 70 3.35 11.69 7.16
N GLY A 71 4.17 11.66 6.10
CA GLY A 71 5.62 11.52 6.25
C GLY A 71 6.10 10.12 6.67
N ARG A 72 5.21 9.12 6.74
CA ARG A 72 5.50 7.80 7.33
C ARG A 72 5.79 6.72 6.28
N PRO A 73 6.43 5.59 6.66
CA PRO A 73 6.67 4.48 5.76
C PRO A 73 5.36 3.88 5.21
N LEU A 74 5.40 3.41 3.97
CA LEU A 74 4.22 2.92 3.26
C LEU A 74 3.81 1.53 3.74
N ARG A 75 2.74 1.42 4.54
CA ARG A 75 2.26 0.12 5.05
C ARG A 75 1.90 -0.87 3.95
N SER A 76 1.47 -0.36 2.79
CA SER A 76 1.19 -1.18 1.61
C SER A 76 2.41 -1.96 1.08
N ALA A 77 3.64 -1.60 1.47
CA ALA A 77 4.85 -2.36 1.16
C ALA A 77 4.86 -3.77 1.76
N LEU A 78 4.05 -4.04 2.80
CA LEU A 78 3.90 -5.38 3.37
C LEU A 78 3.15 -6.34 2.45
N VAL A 79 2.48 -5.85 1.41
CA VAL A 79 1.65 -6.64 0.51
C VAL A 79 2.42 -7.02 -0.75
N ILE A 80 2.60 -8.33 -0.96
CA ILE A 80 3.41 -8.87 -2.05
C ILE A 80 2.65 -9.86 -2.92
N SER A 81 3.20 -10.14 -4.10
CA SER A 81 2.73 -11.21 -4.97
C SER A 81 3.08 -12.59 -4.40
N GLN A 82 2.29 -13.61 -4.73
CA GLN A 82 2.56 -15.01 -4.33
C GLN A 82 3.71 -15.67 -5.13
N GLY A 83 4.17 -15.05 -6.22
CA GLY A 83 5.20 -15.60 -7.11
C GLY A 83 6.63 -15.55 -6.53
N ALA A 84 7.56 -16.15 -7.28
CA ALA A 84 8.95 -16.36 -6.86
C ALA A 84 9.71 -15.08 -6.47
N SER A 85 9.40 -13.94 -7.10
CA SER A 85 10.06 -12.67 -6.77
C SER A 85 9.70 -12.17 -5.36
N ARG A 86 8.55 -12.59 -4.81
CA ARG A 86 8.02 -12.10 -3.52
C ARG A 86 7.94 -10.57 -3.44
N LEU A 87 7.85 -9.88 -4.59
CA LEU A 87 7.72 -8.43 -4.68
C LEU A 87 6.25 -7.98 -4.81
N PRO A 88 5.94 -6.73 -4.42
CA PRO A 88 4.69 -6.07 -4.82
C PRO A 88 4.52 -6.06 -6.34
N ARG A 89 3.29 -5.87 -6.81
CA ARG A 89 3.01 -5.71 -8.25
C ARG A 89 3.57 -4.38 -8.76
N THR A 90 3.83 -4.25 -10.07
CA THR A 90 4.38 -3.03 -10.69
C THR A 90 3.63 -1.75 -10.30
N GLY A 91 2.29 -1.81 -10.23
CA GLY A 91 1.44 -0.69 -9.82
C GLY A 91 1.76 -0.11 -8.43
N PHE A 92 2.32 -0.90 -7.51
CA PHE A 92 2.80 -0.39 -6.23
C PHE A 92 3.99 0.55 -6.41
N PHE A 93 4.97 0.17 -7.24
CA PHE A 93 6.16 1.00 -7.51
C PHE A 93 5.78 2.25 -8.31
N GLU A 94 4.85 2.15 -9.25
CA GLU A 94 4.29 3.29 -9.96
C GLU A 94 3.56 4.26 -9.01
N CYS A 95 2.78 3.72 -8.06
CA CYS A 95 2.17 4.50 -6.99
C CYS A 95 3.22 5.19 -6.12
N ALA A 96 4.23 4.47 -5.63
CA ALA A 96 5.31 5.02 -4.83
C ALA A 96 6.10 6.11 -5.57
N ALA A 97 6.32 5.96 -6.87
CA ALA A 97 6.96 6.96 -7.71
C ALA A 97 6.11 8.23 -7.85
N ARG A 98 4.80 8.10 -8.11
CA ARG A 98 3.87 9.25 -8.12
C ARG A 98 3.82 10.00 -6.79
N LEU A 99 4.03 9.30 -5.68
CA LEU A 99 4.09 9.86 -4.32
C LEU A 99 5.48 10.45 -3.97
N GLY A 100 6.45 10.41 -4.88
CA GLY A 100 7.82 10.88 -4.64
C GLY A 100 8.61 10.02 -3.64
N ARG A 101 8.18 8.78 -3.39
CA ARG A 101 8.80 7.85 -2.41
C ARG A 101 9.81 6.90 -3.04
N PHE A 102 9.67 6.65 -4.33
CA PHE A 102 10.53 5.77 -5.10
C PHE A 102 10.99 6.44 -6.39
N ALA A 103 12.26 6.24 -6.75
CA ALA A 103 12.80 6.64 -8.04
C ALA A 103 13.64 5.48 -8.58
N GLY A 104 13.26 4.96 -9.75
CA GLY A 104 13.94 3.85 -10.40
C GLY A 104 12.99 2.96 -11.20
N PRO A 105 13.55 1.91 -11.85
CA PRO A 105 12.76 0.89 -12.53
C PRO A 105 11.80 0.19 -11.56
N THR A 106 10.60 -0.16 -12.02
CA THR A 106 9.56 -0.82 -11.21
C THR A 106 9.79 -2.33 -11.03
N ASP A 107 10.94 -2.82 -11.50
CA ASP A 107 11.41 -4.19 -11.43
C ASP A 107 12.93 -4.29 -11.15
N GLY A 108 13.43 -5.53 -11.10
CA GLY A 108 14.85 -5.81 -10.92
C GLY A 108 15.38 -5.51 -9.52
N ALA A 109 16.72 -5.48 -9.42
CA ALA A 109 17.42 -5.37 -8.14
C ALA A 109 17.18 -4.03 -7.42
N ALA A 110 16.99 -2.94 -8.17
CA ALA A 110 16.72 -1.61 -7.61
C ALA A 110 15.36 -1.58 -6.89
N ALA A 111 14.30 -2.08 -7.54
CA ALA A 111 12.98 -2.21 -6.94
C ALA A 111 13.01 -3.13 -5.70
N ALA A 112 13.69 -4.27 -5.79
CA ALA A 112 13.83 -5.20 -4.68
C ALA A 112 14.57 -4.59 -3.48
N SER A 113 15.68 -3.90 -3.71
CA SER A 113 16.46 -3.26 -2.65
C SER A 113 15.68 -2.14 -1.97
N TRP A 114 14.97 -1.30 -2.75
CA TRP A 114 14.15 -0.24 -2.18
C TRP A 114 12.96 -0.80 -1.40
N HIS A 115 12.28 -1.82 -1.93
CA HIS A 115 11.17 -2.51 -1.26
C HIS A 115 11.60 -3.11 0.08
N ALA A 116 12.76 -3.79 0.13
CA ALA A 116 13.30 -4.33 1.37
C ALA A 116 13.57 -3.24 2.42
N GLY A 117 14.11 -2.09 2.00
CA GLY A 117 14.34 -0.93 2.87
C GLY A 117 13.04 -0.30 3.37
N GLU A 118 12.01 -0.18 2.52
CA GLU A 118 10.68 0.29 2.93
C GLU A 118 10.04 -0.67 3.94
N VAL A 119 10.09 -1.98 3.70
CA VAL A 119 9.59 -3.01 4.62
C VAL A 119 10.28 -2.90 5.99
N ALA A 120 11.61 -2.76 6.02
CA ALA A 120 12.34 -2.56 7.26
C ALA A 120 11.83 -1.32 8.01
N ARG A 121 11.65 -0.18 7.32
CA ARG A 121 11.07 1.03 7.92
C ARG A 121 9.66 0.81 8.44
N VAL A 122 8.80 0.08 7.73
CA VAL A 122 7.44 -0.23 8.19
C VAL A 122 7.49 -1.06 9.48
N PHE A 123 8.40 -2.03 9.58
CA PHE A 123 8.50 -2.85 10.79
C PHE A 123 8.95 -2.04 12.02
N GLU A 124 9.87 -1.10 11.85
CA GLU A 124 10.36 -0.26 12.94
C GLU A 124 9.41 0.89 13.31
N PHE A 125 8.61 1.38 12.36
CA PHE A 125 7.75 2.55 12.58
C PHE A 125 6.54 2.21 13.45
N ASP A 126 6.31 3.03 14.47
CA ASP A 126 5.06 2.99 15.23
C ASP A 126 4.03 3.93 14.61
N TYR A 127 2.86 3.39 14.29
CA TYR A 127 1.80 4.12 13.60
C TYR A 127 0.80 4.59 14.66
N PRO A 128 0.90 5.83 15.17
CA PRO A 128 -0.08 6.32 16.12
C PRO A 128 -1.46 6.27 15.45
N GLU A 129 -2.43 5.71 16.15
CA GLU A 129 -3.83 5.93 15.80
C GLU A 129 -4.05 7.44 15.83
N ALA A 130 -4.65 7.97 14.77
CA ALA A 130 -4.94 9.41 14.72
C ALA A 130 -5.72 9.77 16.00
N PRO A 131 -5.30 10.81 16.75
CA PRO A 131 -6.02 11.24 17.95
C PRO A 131 -7.46 11.65 17.65
#